data_AF-A0A7W0UKW7-F1
#
_entry.id   AF-A0A7W0UKW7-F1
#
_cell.length_a   1.000
_cell.length_b   1.000
_cell.length_c   1.000
_cell.angle_alpha   90.00
_cell.angle_beta   90.00
_cell.angle_gamma   90.00
#
_symmetry.space_group_name_H-M   'P 1'
#
loop_
_entity.id
_entity.type
_entity.pdbx_description
1 polymer ?
#
loop_
_entity_poly.entity_id
_entity_poly.type
_entity_poly.pdbx_seq_one_letter_code
_entity_poly.pdbx_strand_id
1 'polypeptide(L)'
;MTIDQEISQRLGTRDLKGLFLDVLGWDQPGIPAFDLDADGTIFGVRPIAQKRGLHVVEIPVAEIPGADIQHRLDLALSPRAPERMLVFSSSERQVWRWPEPRKSGGTRLVPQDSPAARPNPGLVQRLAAVRFRFAEEEALTLPAVKDRVRAQFNAEQVTNRFYERFQTQHETLQDALEGITDEDLRRWYATLLMNRLMFIYFLQKKGFLNEDREYLRTCLRSVRELKGNDEFYGFYRDLLLPMFHQGFGSFEHDYPDDQVAAIVGDLPYVNGGIFEEHEIESGHDIAVPDEMFESIFDFFDGFTWHLDDRPHG
;
A
#
# COMPACT_ATOMS: atom_id res chain seq x y z
N MET A 1 10.73 19.25 10.11
CA MET A 1 10.90 17.88 9.59
C MET A 1 9.53 17.20 9.69
N THR A 2 9.09 16.51 8.65
CA THR A 2 7.83 15.74 8.72
C THR A 2 8.01 14.50 9.60
N ILE A 3 6.93 13.94 10.12
CA ILE A 3 7.01 12.71 10.91
C ILE A 3 7.65 11.56 10.11
N ASP A 4 7.31 11.43 8.83
CA ASP A 4 7.85 10.40 7.95
C ASP A 4 9.38 10.54 7.77
N GLN A 5 9.87 11.79 7.67
CA GLN A 5 11.30 12.08 7.61
C GLN A 5 12.00 11.70 8.92
N GLU A 6 11.38 11.99 10.07
CA GLU A 6 11.93 11.64 11.38
C GLU A 6 11.99 10.12 11.59
N ILE A 7 10.92 9.40 11.22
CA ILE A 7 10.87 7.94 11.28
C ILE A 7 11.95 7.34 10.39
N SER A 8 12.06 7.80 9.14
CA SER A 8 13.08 7.34 8.20
C SER A 8 14.49 7.56 8.77
N GLN A 9 14.77 8.73 9.34
CA GLN A 9 16.07 9.02 9.98
C GLN A 9 16.36 8.05 11.15
N ARG A 10 15.38 7.79 12.03
CA ARG A 10 15.56 6.87 13.17
C ARG A 10 15.78 5.43 12.71
N LEU A 11 15.08 4.99 11.66
CA LEU A 11 15.31 3.68 11.04
C LEU A 11 16.73 3.57 10.46
N GLY A 12 17.18 4.57 9.71
CA GLY A 12 18.53 4.57 9.13
C GLY A 12 19.66 4.60 10.16
N THR A 13 19.43 5.27 11.29
CA THR A 13 20.36 5.29 12.43
C THR A 13 20.19 4.11 13.40
N ARG A 14 19.16 3.28 13.18
CA ARG A 14 18.76 2.15 14.05
C ARG A 14 18.43 2.57 15.49
N ASP A 15 17.99 3.81 15.68
CA ASP A 15 17.55 4.31 16.98
C ASP A 15 16.07 3.97 17.21
N LEU A 16 15.82 2.71 17.53
CA LEU A 16 14.47 2.20 17.79
C LEU A 16 13.85 2.79 19.07
N LYS A 17 14.67 3.12 20.09
CA LYS A 17 14.15 3.75 21.32
C LYS A 17 13.65 5.16 21.03
N GLY A 18 14.45 6.00 20.39
CA GLY A 18 14.01 7.34 19.99
C GLY A 18 12.80 7.29 19.05
N LEU A 19 12.78 6.33 18.12
CA LEU A 19 11.61 6.11 17.26
C LEU A 19 10.33 5.89 18.08
N PHE A 20 10.31 4.91 18.97
CA PHE A 20 9.09 4.55 19.69
C PHE A 20 8.71 5.57 20.76
N LEU A 21 9.68 6.01 21.56
CA LEU A 21 9.42 6.84 22.73
C LEU A 21 9.22 8.31 22.34
N ASP A 22 10.07 8.85 21.48
CA ASP A 22 10.07 10.29 21.18
C ASP A 22 9.13 10.64 20.02
N VAL A 23 9.05 9.77 19.00
CA VAL A 23 8.31 10.06 17.75
C VAL A 23 6.90 9.46 17.78
N LEU A 24 6.79 8.18 18.13
CA LEU A 24 5.54 7.42 18.03
C LEU A 24 4.66 7.51 19.29
N GLY A 25 5.17 8.05 20.41
CA GLY A 25 4.40 8.22 21.65
C GLY A 25 4.09 6.90 22.36
N TRP A 26 5.04 5.95 22.30
CA TRP A 26 4.97 4.72 23.07
C TRP A 26 5.64 4.89 24.44
N ASP A 27 5.38 3.95 25.33
CA ASP A 27 5.82 4.03 26.72
C ASP A 27 7.13 3.26 26.91
N GLN A 28 7.84 3.58 28.01
CA GLN A 28 9.04 2.85 28.43
C GLN A 28 8.78 1.33 28.52
N PRO A 29 9.76 0.49 28.16
CA PRO A 29 9.57 -0.95 28.18
C PRO A 29 9.25 -1.44 29.61
N GLY A 30 8.20 -2.25 29.73
CA GLY A 30 7.76 -2.82 31.01
C GLY A 30 8.51 -4.08 31.46
N ILE A 31 9.47 -4.56 30.66
CA ILE A 31 10.26 -5.77 30.93
C ILE A 31 11.75 -5.47 30.76
N PRO A 32 12.65 -6.07 31.57
CA PRO A 32 14.09 -5.88 31.44
C PRO A 32 14.65 -6.64 30.24
N ALA A 33 15.87 -6.29 29.81
CA ALA A 33 16.60 -7.08 28.82
C ALA A 33 16.93 -8.48 29.37
N PHE A 34 16.98 -9.47 28.48
CA PHE A 34 17.27 -10.87 28.81
C PHE A 34 17.79 -11.61 27.60
N ASP A 35 18.31 -12.81 27.83
CA ASP A 35 18.79 -13.68 26.76
C ASP A 35 17.83 -14.84 26.51
N LEU A 36 17.83 -15.33 25.27
CA LEU A 36 17.13 -16.54 24.84
C LEU A 36 18.10 -17.47 24.12
N ASP A 37 17.94 -18.76 24.33
CA ASP A 37 18.62 -19.79 23.54
C ASP A 37 17.72 -20.21 22.38
N ALA A 38 18.26 -20.19 21.16
CA ALA A 38 17.69 -20.87 20.02
C ALA A 38 18.78 -21.69 19.32
N ASP A 39 18.67 -23.02 19.42
CA ASP A 39 19.60 -23.98 18.80
C ASP A 39 21.04 -23.93 19.34
N GLY A 40 21.21 -23.69 20.64
CA GLY A 40 22.52 -23.53 21.27
C GLY A 40 23.18 -22.18 20.98
N THR A 41 22.49 -21.28 20.28
CA THR A 41 22.93 -19.90 20.06
C THR A 41 22.15 -18.97 21.00
N ILE A 42 22.89 -18.14 21.74
CA ILE A 42 22.31 -17.17 22.66
C ILE A 42 22.01 -15.86 21.93
N PHE A 43 20.77 -15.42 22.00
CA PHE A 43 20.28 -14.17 21.44
C PHE A 43 19.90 -13.21 22.56
N GLY A 44 20.51 -12.02 22.55
CA GLY A 44 20.16 -10.94 23.46
C GLY A 44 18.87 -10.25 23.02
N VAL A 45 17.89 -10.18 23.92
CA VAL A 45 16.60 -9.50 23.71
C VAL A 45 16.64 -8.15 24.42
N ARG A 46 16.39 -7.09 23.66
CA ARG A 46 16.35 -5.70 24.12
C ARG A 46 14.93 -5.14 24.00
N PRO A 47 14.17 -5.07 25.10
CA PRO A 47 12.90 -4.36 25.11
C PRO A 47 13.08 -2.89 24.78
N ILE A 48 12.33 -2.40 23.79
CA ILE A 48 12.44 -1.05 23.25
C ILE A 48 11.36 -0.14 23.84
N ALA A 49 10.10 -0.59 23.77
CA ALA A 49 8.94 0.17 24.21
C ALA A 49 7.77 -0.76 24.50
N GLN A 50 6.70 -0.23 25.09
CA GLN A 50 5.41 -0.91 25.15
C GLN A 50 4.25 0.09 24.99
N LYS A 51 3.09 -0.40 24.58
CA LYS A 51 1.84 0.35 24.64
C LYS A 51 0.73 -0.55 25.15
N ARG A 52 0.22 -0.25 26.34
CA ARG A 52 -0.87 -0.99 27.02
C ARG A 52 -0.63 -2.51 27.09
N GLY A 53 0.62 -2.97 27.14
CA GLY A 53 0.98 -4.39 27.20
C GLY A 53 1.32 -5.04 25.85
N LEU A 54 1.28 -4.29 24.74
CA LEU A 54 1.93 -4.68 23.48
C LEU A 54 3.38 -4.22 23.52
N HIS A 55 4.33 -5.17 23.45
CA HIS A 55 5.76 -4.90 23.59
C HIS A 55 6.46 -4.78 22.23
N VAL A 56 7.44 -3.90 22.12
CA VAL A 56 8.41 -3.91 21.02
C VAL A 56 9.74 -4.41 21.56
N VAL A 57 10.29 -5.45 20.93
CA VAL A 57 11.57 -6.02 21.30
C VAL A 57 12.52 -6.02 20.11
N GLU A 58 13.75 -5.60 20.36
CA GLU A 58 14.84 -5.72 19.40
C GLU A 58 15.69 -6.95 19.75
N ILE A 59 16.11 -7.68 18.72
CA ILE A 59 17.10 -8.75 18.80
C ILE A 59 18.26 -8.36 17.88
N PRO A 60 19.34 -7.76 18.43
CA PRO A 60 20.51 -7.41 17.64
C PRO A 60 21.24 -8.69 17.22
N VAL A 61 21.56 -8.79 15.94
CA VAL A 61 22.20 -9.96 15.33
C VAL A 61 23.29 -9.53 14.37
N ALA A 62 24.34 -10.35 14.21
CA ALA A 62 25.35 -10.11 13.19
C ALA A 62 24.75 -10.25 11.79
N GLU A 63 23.98 -11.31 11.59
CA GLU A 63 23.23 -11.62 10.37
C GLU A 63 21.79 -11.99 10.73
N ILE A 64 20.84 -11.68 9.85
CA ILE A 64 19.43 -12.01 10.08
C ILE A 64 19.27 -13.54 10.07
N PRO A 65 18.83 -14.16 11.19
CA PRO A 65 18.73 -15.61 11.26
C PRO A 65 17.63 -16.16 10.34
N GLY A 66 17.70 -17.43 9.97
CA GLY A 66 16.67 -18.10 9.16
C GLY A 66 15.29 -18.14 9.83
N ALA A 67 14.24 -18.40 9.05
CA ALA A 67 12.84 -18.37 9.50
C ALA A 67 12.57 -19.27 10.73
N ASP A 68 13.20 -20.45 10.80
CA ASP A 68 13.02 -21.41 11.90
C ASP A 68 13.53 -20.84 13.23
N ILE A 69 14.71 -20.22 13.23
CA ILE A 69 15.28 -19.58 14.43
C ILE A 69 14.43 -18.39 14.85
N GLN A 70 13.98 -17.57 13.89
CA GLN A 70 13.07 -16.46 14.19
C GLN A 70 11.76 -16.95 14.84
N HIS A 71 11.20 -18.06 14.36
CA HIS A 71 10.00 -18.66 14.93
C HIS A 71 10.22 -19.21 16.34
N ARG A 72 11.35 -19.90 16.60
CA ARG A 72 11.69 -20.38 17.95
C ARG A 72 11.85 -19.22 18.93
N LEU A 73 12.53 -18.15 18.53
CA LEU A 73 12.69 -16.95 19.35
C LEU A 73 11.33 -16.31 19.66
N ASP A 74 10.44 -16.22 18.67
CA ASP A 74 9.08 -15.73 18.88
C ASP A 74 8.31 -16.57 19.91
N LEU A 75 8.32 -17.89 19.76
CA LEU A 75 7.68 -18.79 20.72
C LEU A 75 8.26 -18.64 22.14
N ALA A 76 9.58 -18.55 22.26
CA ALA A 76 10.27 -18.37 23.53
C ALA A 76 10.01 -17.00 24.18
N LEU A 77 9.70 -15.97 23.40
CA LEU A 77 9.30 -14.65 23.90
C LEU A 77 7.87 -14.63 24.43
N SER A 78 6.99 -15.47 23.89
CA SER A 78 5.55 -15.40 24.16
C SER A 78 5.12 -15.45 25.63
N PRO A 79 5.79 -16.17 26.55
CA PRO A 79 5.40 -16.16 27.97
C PRO A 79 5.69 -14.83 28.67
N ARG A 80 6.69 -14.07 28.18
CA ARG A 80 7.11 -12.78 28.77
C ARG A 80 6.46 -11.58 28.07
N ALA A 81 6.20 -11.72 26.78
CA ALA A 81 5.56 -10.70 25.95
C ALA A 81 4.50 -11.36 25.06
N PRO A 82 3.29 -11.63 25.59
CA PRO A 82 2.24 -12.30 24.83
C PRO A 82 1.85 -11.54 23.55
N GLU A 83 1.77 -10.22 23.67
CA GLU A 83 1.58 -9.29 22.55
C GLU A 83 2.92 -8.61 22.27
N ARG A 84 3.50 -8.86 21.09
CA ARG A 84 4.84 -8.39 20.78
C ARG A 84 5.03 -8.09 19.30
N MET A 85 5.93 -7.16 19.03
CA MET A 85 6.56 -6.93 17.73
C MET A 85 8.06 -7.17 17.89
N LEU A 86 8.63 -8.00 17.03
CA LEU A 86 10.05 -8.32 17.06
C LEU A 86 10.75 -7.55 15.96
N VAL A 87 11.94 -7.04 16.26
CA VAL A 87 12.81 -6.37 15.29
C VAL A 87 14.17 -7.03 15.34
N PHE A 88 14.53 -7.76 14.29
CA PHE A 88 15.88 -8.29 14.12
C PHE A 88 16.73 -7.19 13.47
N SER A 89 17.74 -6.70 14.18
CA SER A 89 18.59 -5.60 13.72
C SER A 89 20.00 -6.10 13.40
N SER A 90 20.43 -5.99 12.14
CA SER A 90 21.84 -6.17 11.76
C SER A 90 22.53 -4.84 11.44
N SER A 91 23.77 -4.89 10.94
CA SER A 91 24.45 -3.71 10.38
C SER A 91 23.83 -3.22 9.08
N GLU A 92 23.21 -4.11 8.30
CA GLU A 92 22.76 -3.82 6.93
C GLU A 92 21.27 -3.52 6.85
N ARG A 93 20.45 -4.18 7.67
CA ARG A 93 18.98 -4.09 7.58
C ARG A 93 18.29 -4.43 8.88
N GLN A 94 17.00 -4.12 8.93
CA GLN A 94 16.09 -4.49 9.99
C GLN A 94 14.97 -5.36 9.42
N VAL A 95 14.67 -6.47 10.09
CA VAL A 95 13.54 -7.33 9.74
C VAL A 95 12.53 -7.32 10.89
N TRP A 96 11.36 -6.80 10.59
CA TRP A 96 10.27 -6.63 11.55
C TRP A 96 9.31 -7.80 11.42
N ARG A 97 8.95 -8.42 12.55
CA ARG A 97 8.01 -9.54 12.62
C ARG A 97 6.85 -9.21 13.52
N TRP A 98 5.66 -9.34 12.94
CA TRP A 98 4.41 -9.35 13.68
C TRP A 98 3.89 -10.79 13.81
N PRO A 99 3.71 -11.33 15.03
CA PRO A 99 3.09 -12.63 15.26
C PRO A 99 1.59 -12.58 14.98
N GLU A 100 1.17 -13.30 13.96
CA GLU A 100 -0.23 -13.44 13.56
C GLU A 100 -0.77 -14.84 13.89
N PRO A 101 -1.77 -14.96 14.78
CA PRO A 101 -2.42 -16.24 15.06
C PRO A 101 -3.14 -16.77 13.81
N ARG A 102 -2.89 -18.02 13.44
CA ARG A 102 -3.62 -18.68 12.34
C ARG A 102 -4.90 -19.34 12.86
N LYS A 103 -5.95 -19.35 12.02
CA LYS A 103 -7.20 -20.09 12.29
C LYS A 103 -6.97 -21.59 12.48
N SER A 104 -5.95 -22.16 11.81
CA SER A 104 -5.52 -23.56 11.92
C SER A 104 -4.70 -23.87 13.18
N GLY A 105 -4.47 -22.88 14.05
CA GLY A 105 -3.49 -22.95 15.13
C GLY A 105 -2.08 -22.54 14.70
N GLY A 106 -1.27 -22.13 15.67
CA GLY A 106 0.09 -21.61 15.46
C GLY A 106 0.13 -20.12 15.09
N THR A 107 1.33 -19.64 14.76
CA THR A 107 1.60 -18.21 14.55
C THR A 107 2.45 -18.01 13.30
N ARG A 108 1.99 -17.16 12.38
CA ARG A 108 2.74 -16.71 11.20
C ARG A 108 3.51 -15.45 11.57
N LEU A 109 4.78 -15.35 11.16
CA LEU A 109 5.57 -14.13 11.31
C LEU A 109 5.67 -13.41 9.97
N VAL A 110 4.85 -12.36 9.79
CA VAL A 110 4.87 -11.56 8.55
C VAL A 110 6.12 -10.67 8.55
N PRO A 111 7.05 -10.81 7.57
CA PRO A 111 8.22 -9.95 7.46
C PRO A 111 7.86 -8.57 6.92
N GLN A 112 8.49 -7.54 7.47
CA GLN A 112 8.70 -6.26 6.81
C GLN A 112 10.19 -5.94 6.86
N ASP A 113 10.83 -5.84 5.70
CA ASP A 113 12.27 -5.56 5.57
C ASP A 113 12.50 -4.06 5.38
N SER A 114 13.53 -3.54 6.05
CA SER A 114 13.97 -2.15 5.91
C SER A 114 15.50 -2.09 5.91
N PRO A 115 16.14 -1.88 4.74
CA PRO A 115 17.56 -1.62 4.65
C PRO A 115 17.98 -0.38 5.45
N ALA A 116 19.15 -0.43 6.11
CA ALA A 116 19.65 0.70 6.89
C ALA A 116 20.01 1.91 6.01
N ALA A 117 20.57 1.66 4.83
CA ALA A 117 20.98 2.72 3.89
C ALA A 117 19.79 3.45 3.26
N ARG A 118 18.66 2.75 3.07
CA ARG A 118 17.43 3.30 2.52
C ARG A 118 16.23 2.66 3.22
N PRO A 119 15.73 3.29 4.28
CA PRO A 119 14.57 2.81 5.01
C PRO A 119 13.35 2.61 4.10
N ASN A 120 12.59 1.54 4.34
CA ASN A 120 11.44 1.19 3.53
C ASN A 120 10.29 2.20 3.71
N PRO A 121 9.84 2.92 2.66
CA PRO A 121 8.76 3.91 2.80
C PRO A 121 7.42 3.33 3.27
N GLY A 122 7.11 2.08 2.89
CA GLY A 122 5.91 1.38 3.36
C GLY A 122 5.97 1.14 4.87
N LEU A 123 7.12 0.72 5.40
CA LEU A 123 7.32 0.58 6.84
C LEU A 123 7.22 1.93 7.55
N VAL A 124 7.80 3.00 6.98
CA VAL A 124 7.69 4.36 7.52
C VAL A 124 6.22 4.77 7.72
N GLN A 125 5.38 4.55 6.70
CA GLN A 125 3.96 4.89 6.78
C GLN A 125 3.19 4.03 7.79
N ARG A 126 3.46 2.72 7.82
CA ARG A 126 2.87 1.81 8.82
C ARG A 126 3.24 2.22 10.25
N LEU A 127 4.49 2.63 10.48
CA LEU A 127 4.97 3.14 11.76
C LEU A 127 4.31 4.48 12.13
N ALA A 128 4.19 5.41 11.18
CA ALA A 128 3.50 6.68 11.39
C ALA A 128 2.03 6.47 11.81
N ALA A 129 1.36 5.47 11.24
CA ALA A 129 -0.02 5.11 11.55
C ALA A 129 -0.22 4.43 12.92
N VAL A 130 0.85 3.93 13.55
CA VAL A 130 0.83 3.42 14.93
C VAL A 130 1.40 4.42 15.94
N ARG A 131 1.37 5.71 15.60
CA ARG A 131 1.60 6.79 16.55
C ARG A 131 0.40 6.95 17.49
N PHE A 132 0.69 7.23 18.75
CA PHE A 132 -0.30 7.58 19.78
C PHE A 132 -0.02 8.99 20.27
N ARG A 133 -1.05 9.85 20.24
CA ARG A 133 -0.96 11.22 20.76
C ARG A 133 -1.37 11.24 22.22
N PHE A 134 -0.84 12.19 22.97
CA PHE A 134 -1.18 12.38 24.39
C PHE A 134 -2.70 12.50 24.63
N ALA A 135 -3.42 13.18 23.75
CA ALA A 135 -4.89 13.33 23.84
C ALA A 135 -5.66 12.00 23.71
N GLU A 136 -5.05 10.95 23.18
CA GLU A 136 -5.68 9.63 23.04
C GLU A 136 -5.51 8.76 24.30
N GLU A 137 -4.58 9.11 25.21
CA GLU A 137 -4.14 8.24 26.30
C GLU A 137 -5.23 7.77 27.24
N GLU A 138 -6.20 8.63 27.57
CA GLU A 138 -7.27 8.29 28.50
C GLU A 138 -8.22 7.21 27.94
N ALA A 139 -8.37 7.15 26.62
CA ALA A 139 -9.27 6.21 25.93
C ALA A 139 -8.54 4.95 25.42
N LEU A 140 -7.21 4.91 25.45
CA LEU A 140 -6.43 3.81 24.89
C LEU A 140 -6.55 2.54 25.73
N THR A 141 -7.08 1.48 25.10
CA THR A 141 -7.13 0.13 25.65
C THR A 141 -6.18 -0.80 24.87
N LEU A 142 -5.77 -1.91 25.48
CA LEU A 142 -4.95 -2.92 24.79
C LEU A 142 -5.62 -3.44 23.50
N PRO A 143 -6.93 -3.79 23.47
CA PRO A 143 -7.59 -4.16 22.22
C PRO A 143 -7.48 -3.10 21.13
N ALA A 144 -7.72 -1.81 21.44
CA ALA A 144 -7.63 -0.73 20.47
C ALA A 144 -6.19 -0.55 19.93
N VAL A 145 -5.18 -0.66 20.80
CA VAL A 145 -3.77 -0.64 20.41
C VAL A 145 -3.45 -1.82 19.49
N LYS A 146 -3.86 -3.04 19.86
CA LYS A 146 -3.66 -4.25 19.06
C LYS A 146 -4.32 -4.13 17.70
N ASP A 147 -5.55 -3.67 17.62
CA ASP A 147 -6.29 -3.55 16.36
C ASP A 147 -5.66 -2.50 15.45
N ARG A 148 -5.22 -1.35 16.00
CA ARG A 148 -4.47 -0.34 15.24
C ARG A 148 -3.17 -0.90 14.68
N VAL A 149 -2.37 -1.58 15.50
CA VAL A 149 -1.10 -2.18 15.05
C VAL A 149 -1.35 -3.30 14.05
N ARG A 150 -2.32 -4.18 14.30
CA ARG A 150 -2.71 -5.25 13.37
C ARG A 150 -3.16 -4.68 12.03
N ALA A 151 -3.99 -3.64 11.99
CA ALA A 151 -4.42 -3.02 10.74
C ALA A 151 -3.25 -2.52 9.89
N GLN A 152 -2.14 -2.09 10.53
CA GLN A 152 -0.96 -1.58 9.83
C GLN A 152 0.05 -2.66 9.48
N PHE A 153 0.12 -3.79 10.19
CA PHE A 153 1.15 -4.82 9.97
C PHE A 153 0.59 -6.16 9.46
N ASN A 154 -0.73 -6.32 9.41
CA ASN A 154 -1.41 -7.47 8.82
C ASN A 154 -1.56 -7.26 7.30
N ALA A 155 -0.64 -7.84 6.53
CA ALA A 155 -0.67 -7.81 5.08
C ALA A 155 -1.82 -8.64 4.49
N GLU A 156 -2.31 -9.70 5.15
CA GLU A 156 -3.33 -10.58 4.58
C GLU A 156 -4.73 -9.96 4.57
N GLN A 157 -5.16 -9.20 5.59
CA GLN A 157 -6.52 -8.63 5.57
C GLN A 157 -6.70 -7.54 4.52
N VAL A 158 -5.70 -6.68 4.32
CA VAL A 158 -5.76 -5.65 3.28
C VAL A 158 -5.63 -6.30 1.91
N THR A 159 -4.77 -7.29 1.76
CA THR A 159 -4.52 -7.98 0.48
C THR A 159 -5.68 -8.88 0.07
N ASN A 160 -6.27 -9.67 0.98
CA ASN A 160 -7.41 -10.55 0.65
C ASN A 160 -8.69 -9.75 0.38
N ARG A 161 -9.00 -8.74 1.20
CA ARG A 161 -10.16 -7.87 0.95
C ARG A 161 -9.99 -7.05 -0.33
N PHE A 162 -8.75 -6.64 -0.64
CA PHE A 162 -8.45 -6.00 -1.92
C PHE A 162 -8.68 -6.99 -3.06
N TYR A 163 -8.10 -8.20 -3.02
CA TYR A 163 -8.28 -9.20 -4.08
C TYR A 163 -9.74 -9.62 -4.27
N GLU A 164 -10.50 -9.85 -3.20
CA GLU A 164 -11.93 -10.18 -3.28
C GLU A 164 -12.72 -9.05 -3.94
N ARG A 165 -12.55 -7.80 -3.46
CA ARG A 165 -13.26 -6.65 -4.05
C ARG A 165 -12.76 -6.32 -5.46
N PHE A 166 -11.48 -6.52 -5.73
CA PHE A 166 -10.88 -6.36 -7.06
C PHE A 166 -11.51 -7.35 -8.03
N GLN A 167 -11.63 -8.62 -7.65
CA GLN A 167 -12.28 -9.63 -8.47
C GLN A 167 -13.74 -9.26 -8.75
N THR A 168 -14.50 -8.82 -7.73
CA THR A 168 -15.89 -8.37 -7.93
C THR A 168 -15.99 -7.17 -8.89
N GLN A 169 -15.12 -6.16 -8.73
CA GLN A 169 -15.11 -4.99 -9.62
C GLN A 169 -14.65 -5.36 -11.03
N HIS A 170 -13.70 -6.28 -11.15
CA HIS A 170 -13.23 -6.81 -12.43
C HIS A 170 -14.35 -7.57 -13.17
N GLU A 171 -15.07 -8.44 -12.48
CA GLU A 171 -16.24 -9.16 -13.04
C GLU A 171 -17.33 -8.17 -13.48
N THR A 172 -17.63 -7.16 -12.65
CA THR A 172 -18.64 -6.14 -12.99
C THR A 172 -18.20 -5.28 -14.19
N LEU A 173 -16.91 -4.93 -14.28
CA LEU A 173 -16.34 -4.24 -15.44
C LEU A 173 -16.40 -5.11 -16.70
N GLN A 174 -16.08 -6.40 -16.58
CA GLN A 174 -16.19 -7.35 -17.68
C GLN A 174 -17.63 -7.40 -18.21
N ASP A 175 -18.63 -7.42 -17.32
CA ASP A 175 -20.04 -7.49 -17.72
C ASP A 175 -20.54 -6.17 -18.34
N ALA A 176 -20.01 -5.03 -17.91
CA ALA A 176 -20.38 -3.71 -18.41
C ALA A 176 -19.64 -3.28 -19.69
N LEU A 177 -18.61 -4.02 -20.11
CA LEU A 177 -17.86 -3.76 -21.34
C LEU A 177 -18.70 -4.12 -22.58
N GLU A 178 -18.98 -3.10 -23.38
CA GLU A 178 -19.66 -3.25 -24.67
C GLU A 178 -18.64 -3.22 -25.82
N GLY A 179 -19.02 -3.77 -26.99
CA GLY A 179 -18.19 -3.73 -28.22
C GLY A 179 -17.24 -4.93 -28.42
N ILE A 180 -16.97 -5.74 -27.40
CA ILE A 180 -16.14 -6.95 -27.50
C ILE A 180 -17.02 -8.20 -27.36
N THR A 181 -17.21 -8.96 -28.43
CA THR A 181 -18.08 -10.16 -28.41
C THR A 181 -17.44 -11.39 -27.79
N ASP A 182 -16.11 -11.51 -27.90
CA ASP A 182 -15.35 -12.63 -27.34
C ASP A 182 -15.12 -12.45 -25.83
N GLU A 183 -15.49 -13.45 -25.04
CA GLU A 183 -15.43 -13.37 -23.57
C GLU A 183 -13.99 -13.33 -23.03
N ASP A 184 -13.06 -14.05 -23.64
CA ASP A 184 -11.67 -14.10 -23.20
C ASP A 184 -10.97 -12.76 -23.51
N LEU A 185 -11.23 -12.18 -24.70
CA LEU A 185 -10.77 -10.84 -25.04
C LEU A 185 -11.36 -9.78 -24.10
N ARG A 186 -12.65 -9.88 -23.76
CA ARG A 186 -13.29 -8.94 -22.83
C ARG A 186 -12.70 -9.02 -21.43
N ARG A 187 -12.48 -10.23 -20.90
CA ARG A 187 -11.82 -10.45 -19.61
C ARG A 187 -10.41 -9.87 -19.58
N TRP A 188 -9.66 -10.10 -20.65
CA TRP A 188 -8.31 -9.60 -20.74
C TRP A 188 -8.29 -8.07 -20.84
N TYR A 189 -9.19 -7.49 -21.63
CA TYR A 189 -9.32 -6.04 -21.73
C TYR A 189 -9.76 -5.39 -20.40
N ALA A 190 -10.71 -5.99 -19.68
CA ALA A 190 -11.08 -5.56 -18.32
C ALA A 190 -9.88 -5.54 -17.38
N THR A 191 -8.98 -6.54 -17.49
CA THR A 191 -7.74 -6.63 -16.71
C THR A 191 -6.80 -5.48 -17.06
N LEU A 192 -6.59 -5.22 -18.35
CA LEU A 192 -5.74 -4.13 -18.84
C LEU A 192 -6.26 -2.76 -18.36
N LEU A 193 -7.55 -2.49 -18.56
CA LEU A 193 -8.19 -1.24 -18.16
C LEU A 193 -8.10 -1.03 -16.64
N MET A 194 -8.39 -2.06 -15.85
CA MET A 194 -8.27 -1.98 -14.40
C MET A 194 -6.83 -1.66 -13.97
N ASN A 195 -5.83 -2.31 -14.55
CA ASN A 195 -4.41 -2.06 -14.25
C ASN A 195 -3.98 -0.63 -14.60
N ARG A 196 -4.44 -0.10 -15.74
CA ARG A 196 -4.19 1.31 -16.13
C ARG A 196 -4.78 2.26 -15.10
N LEU A 197 -6.04 2.07 -14.72
CA LEU A 197 -6.70 2.90 -13.72
C LEU A 197 -6.01 2.80 -12.36
N MET A 198 -5.59 1.60 -11.94
CA MET A 198 -4.80 1.39 -10.73
C MET A 198 -3.49 2.20 -10.74
N PHE A 199 -2.78 2.20 -11.86
CA PHE A 199 -1.52 2.93 -12.01
C PHE A 199 -1.74 4.46 -11.91
N ILE A 200 -2.78 4.97 -12.56
CA ILE A 200 -3.15 6.39 -12.47
C ILE A 200 -3.57 6.74 -11.03
N TYR A 201 -4.34 5.85 -10.37
CA TYR A 201 -4.71 6.04 -8.97
C TYR A 201 -3.49 6.12 -8.05
N PHE A 202 -2.47 5.30 -8.32
CA PHE A 202 -1.21 5.38 -7.61
C PHE A 202 -0.53 6.76 -7.80
N LEU A 203 -0.43 7.26 -9.04
CA LEU A 203 0.17 8.56 -9.33
C LEU A 203 -0.61 9.73 -8.70
N GLN A 204 -1.93 9.76 -8.82
CA GLN A 204 -2.74 10.85 -8.23
C GLN A 204 -2.61 10.88 -6.71
N LYS A 205 -2.59 9.73 -6.03
CA LYS A 205 -2.46 9.71 -4.55
C LYS A 205 -1.08 10.19 -4.08
N LYS A 206 -0.07 10.17 -4.95
CA LYS A 206 1.25 10.80 -4.72
C LYS A 206 1.27 12.30 -5.05
N GLY A 207 0.21 12.84 -5.64
CA GLY A 207 0.11 14.23 -6.08
C GLY A 207 0.87 14.50 -7.39
N PHE A 208 1.14 13.48 -8.20
CA PHE A 208 1.89 13.64 -9.45
C PHE A 208 1.03 14.05 -10.64
N LEU A 209 -0.30 14.08 -10.49
CA LEU A 209 -1.23 14.43 -11.57
C LEU A 209 -1.89 15.75 -11.21
N ASN A 210 -1.44 16.85 -11.81
CA ASN A 210 -1.94 18.22 -11.56
C ASN A 210 -2.04 18.62 -10.07
N GLU A 211 -1.17 18.04 -9.21
CA GLU A 211 -1.25 18.15 -7.74
C GLU A 211 -2.59 17.71 -7.13
N ASP A 212 -3.46 17.07 -7.91
CA ASP A 212 -4.80 16.65 -7.53
C ASP A 212 -4.80 15.18 -7.07
N ARG A 213 -5.17 14.97 -5.80
CA ARG A 213 -5.28 13.62 -5.20
C ARG A 213 -6.58 12.90 -5.57
N GLU A 214 -7.51 13.59 -6.20
CA GLU A 214 -8.79 13.11 -6.72
C GLU A 214 -8.87 13.23 -8.26
N TYR A 215 -7.72 13.40 -8.93
CA TYR A 215 -7.58 13.67 -10.37
C TYR A 215 -8.61 12.97 -11.27
N LEU A 216 -8.71 11.63 -11.25
CA LEU A 216 -9.64 10.90 -12.12
C LEU A 216 -11.12 11.26 -11.87
N ARG A 217 -11.51 11.54 -10.61
CA ARG A 217 -12.87 12.01 -10.28
C ARG A 217 -13.08 13.44 -10.75
N THR A 218 -12.07 14.29 -10.63
CA THR A 218 -12.10 15.65 -11.16
C THR A 218 -12.31 15.62 -12.67
N CYS A 219 -11.55 14.81 -13.41
CA CYS A 219 -11.72 14.67 -14.85
C CYS A 219 -13.10 14.13 -15.24
N LEU A 220 -13.61 13.10 -14.53
CA LEU A 220 -14.95 12.55 -14.77
C LEU A 220 -16.04 13.63 -14.62
N ARG A 221 -15.93 14.46 -13.57
CA ARG A 221 -16.84 15.58 -13.35
C ARG A 221 -16.75 16.61 -14.47
N SER A 222 -15.53 17.00 -14.86
CA SER A 222 -15.32 17.97 -15.94
C SER A 222 -15.92 17.48 -17.26
N VAL A 223 -15.75 16.20 -17.61
CA VAL A 223 -16.37 15.60 -18.81
C VAL A 223 -17.90 15.63 -18.71
N ARG A 224 -18.48 15.31 -17.56
CA ARG A 224 -19.94 15.39 -17.35
C ARG A 224 -20.49 16.82 -17.45
N GLU A 225 -19.74 17.81 -16.97
CA GLU A 225 -20.10 19.23 -17.11
C GLU A 225 -20.04 19.68 -18.59
N LEU A 226 -19.09 19.18 -19.38
CA LEU A 226 -19.06 19.41 -20.82
C LEU A 226 -20.25 18.77 -21.55
N LYS A 227 -20.61 17.52 -21.20
CA LYS A 227 -21.81 16.84 -21.76
C LYS A 227 -23.09 17.68 -21.59
N GLY A 228 -23.21 18.45 -20.50
CA GLY A 228 -24.38 19.26 -20.21
C GLY A 228 -24.55 20.51 -21.08
N ASN A 229 -23.54 20.89 -21.88
CA ASN A 229 -23.52 22.14 -22.64
C ASN A 229 -23.68 22.00 -24.16
N ASP A 230 -23.29 20.87 -24.77
CA ASP A 230 -23.65 20.42 -26.13
C ASP A 230 -23.00 19.04 -26.35
N GLU A 231 -23.74 18.05 -26.88
CA GLU A 231 -23.50 16.60 -26.81
C GLU A 231 -22.15 16.08 -27.38
N PHE A 232 -21.52 15.08 -26.70
CA PHE A 232 -20.94 13.80 -27.23
C PHE A 232 -19.79 13.18 -26.41
N TYR A 233 -19.26 13.83 -25.36
CA TYR A 233 -18.05 13.34 -24.68
C TYR A 233 -18.28 12.21 -23.67
N GLY A 234 -18.02 10.95 -24.01
CA GLY A 234 -17.93 9.83 -23.06
C GLY A 234 -16.61 9.84 -22.27
N PHE A 235 -16.66 9.54 -20.96
CA PHE A 235 -15.45 9.56 -20.13
C PHE A 235 -14.41 8.54 -20.58
N TYR A 236 -14.86 7.35 -21.00
CA TYR A 236 -13.95 6.32 -21.49
C TYR A 236 -13.32 6.68 -22.84
N ARG A 237 -14.15 6.88 -23.88
CA ARG A 237 -13.69 7.02 -25.26
C ARG A 237 -12.99 8.35 -25.50
N ASP A 238 -13.58 9.43 -25.02
CA ASP A 238 -13.16 10.79 -25.40
C ASP A 238 -12.18 11.40 -24.40
N LEU A 239 -11.99 10.78 -23.22
CA LEU A 239 -11.01 11.25 -22.25
C LEU A 239 -9.99 10.17 -21.85
N LEU A 240 -10.41 8.99 -21.37
CA LEU A 240 -9.45 8.00 -20.88
C LEU A 240 -8.56 7.43 -21.98
N LEU A 241 -9.07 7.11 -23.16
CA LEU A 241 -8.23 6.65 -24.28
C LEU A 241 -7.21 7.73 -24.67
N PRO A 242 -7.60 9.00 -24.91
CA PRO A 242 -6.64 10.09 -25.11
C PRO A 242 -5.60 10.24 -23.99
N MET A 243 -6.06 10.14 -22.74
CA MET A 243 -5.21 10.22 -21.55
C MET A 243 -4.19 9.08 -21.50
N PHE A 244 -4.56 7.88 -21.91
CA PHE A 244 -3.64 6.74 -21.97
C PHE A 244 -2.61 6.96 -23.07
N HIS A 245 -3.04 7.12 -24.32
CA HIS A 245 -2.12 7.00 -25.46
C HIS A 245 -1.36 8.29 -25.75
N GLN A 246 -2.06 9.42 -25.80
CA GLN A 246 -1.47 10.73 -26.08
C GLN A 246 -0.97 11.42 -24.80
N GLY A 247 -1.57 11.09 -23.65
CA GLY A 247 -1.07 11.48 -22.33
C GLY A 247 0.11 10.62 -21.87
N PHE A 248 -0.16 9.62 -21.05
CA PHE A 248 0.88 8.80 -20.42
C PHE A 248 1.77 8.04 -21.42
N GLY A 249 1.26 7.71 -22.61
CA GLY A 249 1.94 6.93 -23.65
C GLY A 249 2.77 7.74 -24.65
N SER A 250 2.74 9.08 -24.59
CA SER A 250 3.47 9.92 -25.56
C SER A 250 4.15 11.12 -24.90
N PHE A 251 5.28 11.54 -25.44
CA PHE A 251 5.93 12.80 -25.05
C PHE A 251 5.31 14.03 -25.74
N GLU A 252 4.60 13.80 -26.85
CA GLU A 252 4.10 14.87 -27.72
C GLU A 252 2.83 15.52 -27.16
N HIS A 253 2.06 14.79 -26.35
CA HIS A 253 0.80 15.27 -25.75
C HIS A 253 -0.19 15.86 -26.77
N ASP A 254 -0.28 15.22 -27.94
CA ASP A 254 -1.13 15.63 -29.06
C ASP A 254 -2.58 15.12 -28.88
N TYR A 255 -3.36 15.79 -28.05
CA TYR A 255 -4.74 15.38 -27.73
C TYR A 255 -5.72 15.68 -28.90
N PRO A 256 -6.84 14.93 -29.00
CA PRO A 256 -7.81 15.09 -30.10
C PRO A 256 -8.47 16.47 -30.19
N ASP A 257 -8.67 17.14 -29.05
CA ASP A 257 -9.18 18.51 -28.99
C ASP A 257 -8.70 19.27 -27.74
N ASP A 258 -8.82 20.60 -27.80
CA ASP A 258 -8.36 21.52 -26.74
C ASP A 258 -9.11 21.36 -25.41
N GLN A 259 -10.37 20.89 -25.42
CA GLN A 259 -11.15 20.68 -24.20
C GLN A 259 -10.64 19.44 -23.45
N VAL A 260 -10.34 18.36 -24.19
CA VAL A 260 -9.69 17.15 -23.64
C VAL A 260 -8.33 17.50 -23.07
N ALA A 261 -7.50 18.24 -23.83
CA ALA A 261 -6.19 18.70 -23.35
C ALA A 261 -6.30 19.50 -22.05
N ALA A 262 -7.29 20.40 -21.96
CA ALA A 262 -7.52 21.21 -20.77
C ALA A 262 -7.98 20.40 -19.54
N ILE A 263 -8.78 19.35 -19.74
CA ILE A 263 -9.22 18.47 -18.63
C ILE A 263 -8.08 17.58 -18.15
N VAL A 264 -7.31 17.01 -19.08
CA VAL A 264 -6.21 16.10 -18.77
C VAL A 264 -5.06 16.86 -18.09
N GLY A 265 -4.72 18.04 -18.61
CA GLY A 265 -3.64 18.85 -18.06
C GLY A 265 -2.25 18.24 -18.29
N ASP A 266 -1.34 18.47 -17.33
CA ASP A 266 0.06 18.07 -17.46
C ASP A 266 0.27 16.66 -16.87
N LEU A 267 0.67 15.73 -17.74
CA LEU A 267 0.90 14.34 -17.38
C LEU A 267 2.37 13.95 -17.55
N PRO A 268 2.92 13.12 -16.65
CA PRO A 268 4.21 12.53 -16.87
C PRO A 268 4.11 11.44 -17.95
N TYR A 269 5.06 11.42 -18.88
CA TYR A 269 5.26 10.26 -19.73
C TYR A 269 5.66 9.04 -18.89
N VAL A 270 5.01 7.90 -19.15
CA VAL A 270 5.24 6.63 -18.45
C VAL A 270 5.74 5.61 -19.46
N ASN A 271 7.03 5.33 -19.40
CA ASN A 271 7.65 4.28 -20.21
C ASN A 271 7.27 2.89 -19.67
N GLY A 272 6.87 1.96 -20.56
CA GLY A 272 6.58 0.58 -20.16
C GLY A 272 5.41 -0.12 -20.86
N GLY A 273 4.92 0.38 -21.99
CA GLY A 273 3.90 -0.28 -22.82
C GLY A 273 2.48 -0.34 -22.23
N ILE A 274 2.30 -0.14 -20.93
CA ILE A 274 0.99 -0.27 -20.27
C ILE A 274 -0.04 0.73 -20.81
N PHE A 275 0.38 1.92 -21.25
CA PHE A 275 -0.49 2.97 -21.79
C PHE A 275 -0.45 3.10 -23.32
N GLU A 276 0.34 2.26 -24.00
CA GLU A 276 0.34 2.23 -25.47
C GLU A 276 -1.00 1.72 -26.00
N GLU A 277 -1.36 2.13 -27.22
CA GLU A 277 -2.58 1.67 -27.87
C GLU A 277 -2.55 0.15 -28.03
N HIS A 278 -3.61 -0.50 -27.56
CA HIS A 278 -3.74 -1.94 -27.55
C HIS A 278 -4.50 -2.44 -28.79
N GLU A 279 -4.13 -3.59 -29.36
CA GLU A 279 -4.78 -4.15 -30.57
C GLU A 279 -6.31 -4.35 -30.42
N ILE A 280 -6.77 -4.53 -29.19
CA ILE A 280 -8.20 -4.65 -28.88
C ILE A 280 -8.93 -3.31 -29.04
N GLU A 281 -8.28 -2.21 -28.65
CA GLU A 281 -8.85 -0.86 -28.73
C GLU A 281 -9.00 -0.40 -30.17
N SER A 282 -8.04 -0.73 -31.03
CA SER A 282 -8.11 -0.44 -32.46
C SER A 282 -9.05 -1.39 -33.23
N GLY A 283 -9.22 -2.62 -32.75
CA GLY A 283 -10.05 -3.64 -33.39
C GLY A 283 -11.53 -3.64 -33.01
N HIS A 284 -11.93 -2.92 -31.95
CA HIS A 284 -13.29 -2.98 -31.39
C HIS A 284 -13.83 -1.61 -31.02
N ASP A 285 -15.14 -1.43 -31.17
CA ASP A 285 -15.83 -0.21 -30.77
C ASP A 285 -16.24 -0.29 -29.30
N ILE A 286 -15.25 -0.16 -28.41
CA ILE A 286 -15.43 -0.41 -26.97
C ILE A 286 -16.17 0.76 -26.31
N ALA A 287 -17.14 0.44 -25.46
CA ALA A 287 -17.81 1.40 -24.58
C ALA A 287 -17.88 0.88 -23.13
N VAL A 288 -17.76 1.81 -22.19
CA VAL A 288 -17.88 1.55 -20.74
C VAL A 288 -18.72 2.68 -20.13
N PRO A 289 -19.81 2.37 -19.41
CA PRO A 289 -20.64 3.39 -18.75
C PRO A 289 -19.86 4.19 -17.70
N ASP A 290 -20.18 5.49 -17.56
CA ASP A 290 -19.52 6.38 -16.60
C ASP A 290 -19.68 5.87 -15.14
N GLU A 291 -20.82 5.26 -14.82
CA GLU A 291 -21.15 4.70 -13.51
C GLU A 291 -20.18 3.58 -13.09
N MET A 292 -19.62 2.86 -14.06
CA MET A 292 -18.61 1.84 -13.78
C MET A 292 -17.33 2.45 -13.23
N PHE A 293 -16.92 3.60 -13.74
CA PHE A 293 -15.74 4.30 -13.24
C PHE A 293 -15.99 4.85 -11.83
N GLU A 294 -17.19 5.34 -11.52
CA GLU A 294 -17.53 5.75 -10.16
C GLU A 294 -17.43 4.59 -9.17
N SER A 295 -17.98 3.43 -9.52
CA SER A 295 -17.86 2.21 -8.69
C SER A 295 -16.39 1.79 -8.47
N ILE A 296 -15.58 1.82 -9.54
CA ILE A 296 -14.14 1.49 -9.46
C ILE A 296 -13.40 2.52 -8.57
N PHE A 297 -13.70 3.81 -8.72
CA PHE A 297 -13.08 4.85 -7.90
C PHE A 297 -13.49 4.74 -6.43
N ASP A 298 -14.76 4.45 -6.13
CA ASP A 298 -15.24 4.18 -4.76
C ASP A 298 -14.55 2.97 -4.14
N PHE A 299 -14.30 1.93 -4.95
CA PHE A 299 -13.48 0.80 -4.54
C PHE A 299 -12.05 1.24 -4.22
N PHE A 300 -11.39 1.96 -5.13
CA PHE A 300 -10.01 2.39 -5.01
C PHE A 300 -9.75 3.36 -3.84
N ASP A 301 -10.67 4.26 -3.54
CA ASP A 301 -10.59 5.17 -2.39
C ASP A 301 -10.62 4.43 -1.04
N GLY A 302 -11.13 3.19 -1.03
CA GLY A 302 -11.14 2.34 0.16
C GLY A 302 -9.79 1.73 0.55
N PHE A 303 -8.71 1.97 -0.22
CA PHE A 303 -7.40 1.35 -0.02
C PHE A 303 -6.24 2.34 -0.03
N THR A 304 -5.18 2.00 0.69
CA THR A 304 -3.92 2.76 0.67
C THR A 304 -3.04 2.27 -0.47
N TRP A 305 -2.66 3.18 -1.35
CA TRP A 305 -1.88 2.88 -2.55
C TRP A 305 -0.37 2.89 -2.26
N HIS A 306 0.20 1.68 -2.17
CA HIS A 306 1.64 1.45 -2.11
C HIS A 306 2.05 0.55 -3.28
N LEU A 307 3.18 0.86 -3.93
CA LEU A 307 3.85 -0.11 -4.79
C LEU A 307 4.45 -1.19 -3.89
N ASP A 308 3.80 -2.34 -3.82
CA ASP A 308 4.46 -3.57 -3.41
C ASP A 308 5.29 -4.01 -4.63
N ASP A 309 6.57 -3.69 -4.66
CA ASP A 309 7.55 -4.36 -5.52
C ASP A 309 7.62 -5.81 -5.05
N ARG A 310 6.68 -6.64 -5.52
CA ARG A 310 6.91 -8.08 -5.54
C ARG A 310 7.78 -8.33 -6.77
N PRO A 311 9.01 -8.82 -6.62
CA PRO A 311 9.66 -9.45 -7.75
C PRO A 311 8.77 -10.62 -8.15
N HIS A 312 8.24 -10.56 -9.38
CA HIS A 312 7.72 -11.74 -10.04
C HIS A 312 8.90 -12.73 -10.13
N GLY A 313 8.85 -13.74 -9.27
CA GLY A 313 9.61 -14.98 -9.41
C GLY A 313 8.70 -16.06 -9.93
#